data_AF-A0A9Q0RPG6-F1
#
_entry.id   AF-A0A9Q0RPG6-F1
#
_cell.length_a   1.000
_cell.length_b   1.000
_cell.length_c   1.000
_cell.angle_alpha   90.00
_cell.angle_beta   90.00
_cell.angle_gamma   90.00
#
_symmetry.space_group_name_H-M   'P 1'
#
loop_
_entity.id
_entity.type
_entity.pdbx_description
1 polymer ?
#
loop_
_entity_poly.entity_id
_entity_poly.type
_entity_poly.pdbx_seq_one_letter_code
_entity_poly.pdbx_strand_id
1 'polypeptide(L)'
;MFRLTMFSLCFTLAIVDGTWIGSFHDSTIGIELQMLCNKTLNQKMIKLVLIENNSSNELLIKNETYQIDTYLNQLNCPFELFTDMTAVIQSEEYFRYNMVQVIIKIDTPNYTTFLNLLQPLSSLYDQCSFCSPLIIIVNVPISTIAHWTHLAFDRLNNTFRSEIYSLTTRDQWSKVYVRPTSSGCRLLNSVVVPNSTNDLKMFSIPFNRCDLNSTMLNVAVNNIFPYCSIRTDDANGRPIPHYFSVEISLLNMLQDRYNFRSNMIDARQQWGVKKNGVKSMTNDTKISIRIIYGTMMFAALILTTIYCSIFYSTLTIPAQGKMIDTLDHLKRAAETDSHYILVNSGSYLLPLFLKSSSENALYQTIGQHLNRTKKTMVSADRNEVNQVESNSKNIAIASRLKLFVQRHAYARKPLHIASEMIAIDIVAAMLPKRSLLNLPFNHM
;
A
#
# COMPACT_ATOMS: atom_id res chain seq x y z
N MET A 1 -38.54 -11.61 28.10
CA MET A 1 -38.42 -10.36 28.89
C MET A 1 -37.34 -9.53 28.20
N PHE A 2 -37.58 -8.78 27.12
CA PHE A 2 -38.50 -7.67 26.86
C PHE A 2 -38.41 -6.49 27.83
N ARG A 3 -37.74 -5.42 27.35
CA ARG A 3 -37.98 -3.96 27.46
C ARG A 3 -36.61 -3.29 27.20
N LEU A 4 -36.32 -2.56 26.11
CA LEU A 4 -37.05 -1.51 25.38
C LEU A 4 -37.34 -0.28 26.26
N THR A 5 -36.55 0.76 26.04
CA THR A 5 -36.74 2.21 26.32
C THR A 5 -35.59 2.88 25.53
N MET A 6 -35.74 3.31 24.27
CA MET A 6 -36.43 4.48 23.72
C MET A 6 -36.80 5.64 24.67
N PHE A 7 -36.65 6.85 24.09
CA PHE A 7 -36.74 8.23 24.60
C PHE A 7 -35.42 8.77 25.16
N SER A 8 -34.93 9.96 24.84
CA SER A 8 -35.41 11.14 24.07
C SER A 8 -34.15 12.03 23.90
N LEU A 9 -33.93 12.76 22.81
CA LEU A 9 -34.44 14.13 22.70
C LEU A 9 -34.26 14.63 21.26
N CYS A 10 -35.38 14.82 20.57
CA CYS A 10 -35.53 15.92 19.63
C CYS A 10 -35.29 17.21 20.42
N PHE A 11 -34.29 17.99 20.03
CA PHE A 11 -34.27 19.41 20.37
C PHE A 11 -34.83 20.19 19.19
N THR A 12 -36.12 20.52 19.30
CA THR A 12 -36.65 21.74 18.69
C THR A 12 -36.43 22.84 19.72
N LEU A 13 -35.37 23.63 19.57
CA LEU A 13 -35.25 24.90 20.27
C LEU A 13 -35.49 26.01 19.25
N ALA A 14 -36.67 26.63 19.35
CA ALA A 14 -36.98 27.86 18.65
C ALA A 14 -36.46 29.04 19.47
N ILE A 15 -35.53 29.82 18.91
CA ILE A 15 -35.41 31.26 19.19
C ILE A 15 -35.36 31.97 17.84
N VAL A 16 -36.19 33.01 17.77
CA VAL A 16 -36.59 33.81 16.61
C VAL A 16 -35.44 34.72 16.14
N ASP A 17 -35.43 34.96 14.83
CA ASP A 17 -34.56 35.83 14.03
C ASP A 17 -33.11 35.34 13.74
N GLY A 18 -33.01 34.44 12.76
CA GLY A 18 -31.73 33.95 12.21
C GLY A 18 -31.91 32.75 11.28
N THR A 19 -32.72 32.88 10.24
CA THR A 19 -33.30 31.79 9.41
C THR A 19 -32.32 30.99 8.51
N TRP A 20 -31.01 31.01 8.76
CA TRP A 20 -30.04 30.31 7.90
C TRP A 20 -29.28 29.15 8.58
N ILE A 21 -29.04 29.19 9.89
CA ILE A 21 -28.22 28.15 10.57
C ILE A 21 -28.93 26.79 10.60
N GLY A 22 -30.26 26.77 10.78
CA GLY A 22 -31.06 25.54 10.68
C GLY A 22 -31.07 24.94 9.27
N SER A 23 -30.98 25.76 8.22
CA SER A 23 -30.91 25.29 6.83
C SER A 23 -29.54 24.71 6.46
N PHE A 24 -28.47 25.13 7.15
CA PHE A 24 -27.12 24.66 6.84
C PHE A 24 -26.89 23.23 7.33
N HIS A 25 -27.39 22.87 8.51
CA HIS A 25 -27.34 21.49 9.05
C HIS A 25 -27.92 20.45 8.09
N ASP A 26 -29.03 20.80 7.43
CA ASP A 26 -29.74 19.92 6.48
C ASP A 26 -29.33 20.17 5.01
N SER A 27 -28.42 21.10 4.77
CA SER A 27 -27.88 21.34 3.43
C SER A 27 -26.87 20.26 3.05
N THR A 28 -26.77 19.97 1.74
CA THR A 28 -25.73 19.08 1.19
C THR A 28 -24.33 19.49 1.65
N ILE A 29 -24.08 20.80 1.82
CA ILE A 29 -22.79 21.34 2.28
C ILE A 29 -22.53 20.97 3.75
N GLY A 30 -23.52 21.17 4.63
CA GLY A 30 -23.40 20.83 6.05
C GLY A 30 -23.18 19.33 6.27
N ILE A 31 -23.94 18.48 5.59
CA ILE A 31 -23.78 17.01 5.67
C ILE A 31 -22.38 16.58 5.24
N GLU A 32 -21.87 17.11 4.12
CA GLU A 32 -20.51 16.80 3.67
C GLU A 32 -19.47 17.30 4.68
N LEU A 33 -19.54 18.56 5.13
CA LEU A 33 -18.63 19.12 6.15
C LEU A 33 -18.62 18.29 7.43
N GLN A 34 -19.78 17.83 7.90
CA GLN A 34 -19.88 16.95 9.06
C GLN A 34 -19.21 15.60 8.83
N MET A 35 -19.41 14.99 7.65
CA MET A 35 -18.75 13.74 7.29
C MET A 35 -17.23 13.91 7.17
N LEU A 36 -16.74 15.02 6.62
CA LEU A 36 -15.31 15.33 6.56
C LEU A 36 -14.74 15.53 7.96
N CYS A 37 -15.47 16.22 8.83
CA CYS A 37 -15.06 16.44 10.20
C CYS A 37 -14.94 15.12 10.98
N ASN A 38 -15.94 14.25 10.87
CA ASN A 38 -15.92 12.93 11.50
C ASN A 38 -14.78 12.04 10.97
N LYS A 39 -14.38 12.20 9.70
CA LYS A 39 -13.23 11.49 9.12
C LYS A 39 -11.87 12.00 9.61
N THR A 40 -11.80 13.24 10.10
CA THR A 40 -10.54 13.93 10.47
C THR A 40 -10.29 14.02 11.98
N LEU A 41 -11.17 13.45 12.81
CA LEU A 41 -11.08 13.37 14.28
C LEU A 41 -9.71 12.91 14.84
N ASN A 42 -8.85 12.28 14.04
CA ASN A 42 -7.46 11.96 14.39
C ASN A 42 -6.44 13.02 13.92
N GLN A 43 -6.64 14.29 14.32
CA GLN A 43 -5.66 15.40 14.24
C GLN A 43 -5.31 15.97 12.84
N LYS A 44 -6.23 15.96 11.86
CA LYS A 44 -5.95 16.60 10.55
C LYS A 44 -6.81 17.85 10.35
N MET A 45 -6.15 18.98 10.09
CA MET A 45 -6.81 20.25 9.77
C MET A 45 -7.46 20.20 8.39
N ILE A 46 -8.74 20.58 8.28
CA ILE A 46 -9.47 20.73 7.02
C ILE A 46 -9.16 22.10 6.42
N LYS A 47 -8.74 22.17 5.15
CA LYS A 47 -8.57 23.46 4.47
C LYS A 47 -9.72 23.71 3.50
N LEU A 48 -10.48 24.77 3.72
CA LEU A 48 -11.67 25.14 2.94
C LEU A 48 -11.38 26.37 2.10
N VAL A 49 -11.85 26.39 0.85
CA VAL A 49 -11.60 27.52 -0.07
C VAL A 49 -12.90 27.96 -0.70
N LEU A 50 -13.49 29.02 -0.16
CA LEU A 50 -14.72 29.58 -0.68
C LEU A 50 -14.39 30.56 -1.83
N ILE A 51 -14.86 30.27 -3.04
CA ILE A 51 -14.61 31.10 -4.23
C ILE A 51 -15.93 31.47 -4.87
N GLU A 52 -16.44 32.67 -4.58
CA GLU A 52 -17.58 33.22 -5.31
C GLU A 52 -17.11 33.99 -6.54
N ASN A 53 -17.72 33.68 -7.69
CA ASN A 53 -17.35 34.28 -8.97
C ASN A 53 -17.97 35.68 -9.21
N ASN A 54 -18.81 36.17 -8.28
CA ASN A 54 -19.40 37.50 -8.36
C ASN A 54 -18.64 38.47 -7.46
N SER A 55 -17.84 39.33 -8.07
CA SER A 55 -17.10 40.43 -7.44
C SER A 55 -17.99 41.51 -6.77
N SER A 56 -19.31 41.37 -6.81
CA SER A 56 -20.27 42.36 -6.36
C SER A 56 -20.92 42.08 -5.00
N ASN A 57 -20.57 41.00 -4.29
CA ASN A 57 -21.27 40.60 -3.06
C ASN A 57 -20.32 40.17 -1.90
N GLU A 58 -19.35 41.01 -1.54
CA GLU A 58 -18.47 40.78 -0.36
C GLU A 58 -19.24 40.47 0.93
N LEU A 59 -20.44 41.03 1.10
CA LEU A 59 -21.32 40.78 2.24
C LEU A 59 -21.85 39.35 2.29
N LEU A 60 -22.10 38.73 1.12
CA LEU A 60 -22.58 37.35 1.03
C LEU A 60 -21.48 36.37 1.44
N ILE A 61 -20.27 36.56 0.89
CA ILE A 61 -19.07 35.78 1.22
C ILE A 61 -18.79 35.83 2.72
N LYS A 62 -18.83 37.02 3.33
CA LYS A 62 -18.61 37.19 4.78
C LYS A 62 -19.65 36.45 5.61
N ASN A 63 -20.92 36.46 5.20
CA ASN A 63 -21.99 35.75 5.90
C ASN A 63 -21.85 34.23 5.76
N GLU A 64 -21.56 33.72 4.56
CA GLU A 64 -21.34 32.27 4.35
C GLU A 64 -20.08 31.77 5.06
N THR A 65 -19.00 32.57 5.02
CA THR A 65 -17.77 32.33 5.79
C THR A 65 -18.06 32.22 7.28
N TYR A 66 -18.81 33.17 7.84
CA TYR A 66 -19.18 33.16 9.25
C TYR A 66 -20.04 31.94 9.63
N GLN A 67 -20.96 31.53 8.75
CA GLN A 67 -21.79 30.34 8.98
C GLN A 67 -20.96 29.05 8.96
N ILE A 68 -20.05 28.90 7.99
CA ILE A 68 -19.14 27.74 7.89
C ILE A 68 -18.22 27.68 9.12
N ASP A 69 -17.63 28.80 9.51
CA ASP A 69 -16.77 28.93 10.70
C ASP A 69 -17.53 28.54 11.97
N THR A 70 -18.71 29.13 12.19
CA THR A 70 -19.58 28.79 13.33
C THR A 70 -19.93 27.31 13.35
N TYR A 71 -20.30 26.74 12.21
CA TYR A 71 -20.69 25.33 12.09
C TYR A 71 -19.54 24.37 12.40
N LEU A 72 -18.35 24.61 11.86
CA LEU A 72 -17.19 23.75 12.08
C LEU A 72 -16.62 23.86 13.50
N ASN A 73 -16.68 25.06 14.10
CA ASN A 73 -16.34 25.24 15.50
C ASN A 73 -17.31 24.47 16.41
N GLN A 74 -18.61 24.44 16.10
CA GLN A 74 -19.58 23.62 16.85
C GLN A 74 -19.27 22.11 16.77
N LEU A 75 -18.71 21.65 15.65
CA LEU A 75 -18.29 20.25 15.47
C LEU A 75 -16.91 19.94 16.10
N ASN A 76 -16.25 20.92 16.74
CA ASN A 76 -14.86 20.83 17.20
C ASN A 76 -13.89 20.40 16.07
N CYS A 77 -14.12 20.91 14.87
CA CYS A 77 -13.31 20.58 13.71
C CYS A 77 -12.12 21.54 13.56
N PRO A 78 -10.87 21.07 13.51
CA PRO A 78 -9.76 21.95 13.15
C PRO A 78 -9.84 22.29 11.65
N PHE A 79 -9.94 23.58 11.30
CA PHE A 79 -9.97 24.00 9.91
C PHE A 79 -9.24 25.32 9.65
N GLU A 80 -8.94 25.58 8.38
CA GLU A 80 -8.40 26.83 7.85
C GLU A 80 -9.23 27.25 6.63
N LEU A 81 -9.76 28.47 6.63
CA LEU A 81 -10.64 28.97 5.58
C LEU A 81 -9.92 30.02 4.73
N PHE A 82 -9.97 29.84 3.42
CA PHE A 82 -9.44 30.77 2.44
C PHE A 82 -10.58 31.32 1.60
N THR A 83 -10.54 32.63 1.32
CA THR A 83 -11.51 33.31 0.45
C THR A 83 -10.93 33.66 -0.92
N ASP A 84 -9.65 33.33 -1.16
CA ASP A 84 -8.92 33.61 -2.40
C ASP A 84 -8.08 32.41 -2.82
N MET A 85 -8.24 31.96 -4.07
CA MET A 85 -7.45 30.87 -4.66
C MET A 85 -5.96 31.23 -4.73
N THR A 86 -5.62 32.52 -4.89
CA THR A 86 -4.25 33.01 -4.97
C THR A 86 -3.51 32.78 -3.65
N ALA A 87 -4.16 33.05 -2.53
CA ALA A 87 -3.62 32.80 -1.19
C ALA A 87 -3.35 31.30 -0.96
N VAL A 88 -4.21 30.44 -1.51
CA VAL A 88 -4.04 28.98 -1.45
C VAL A 88 -2.83 28.55 -2.27
N ILE A 89 -2.70 29.03 -3.50
CA ILE A 89 -1.59 28.70 -4.41
C ILE A 89 -0.26 29.20 -3.85
N GLN A 90 -0.21 30.41 -3.28
CA GLN A 90 1.01 30.99 -2.69
C GLN A 90 1.45 30.28 -1.41
N SER A 91 0.59 29.47 -0.77
CA SER A 91 0.91 28.70 0.43
C SER A 91 1.64 27.37 0.14
N GLU A 92 2.44 27.29 -0.93
CA GLU A 92 3.05 26.06 -1.50
C GLU A 92 3.70 25.09 -0.49
N GLU A 93 4.20 25.58 0.66
CA GLU A 93 4.78 24.74 1.72
C GLU A 93 3.75 23.84 2.43
N TYR A 94 2.46 24.19 2.41
CA TYR A 94 1.43 23.57 3.24
C TYR A 94 0.65 22.42 2.58
N PHE A 95 0.63 22.34 1.24
CA PHE A 95 -0.06 21.27 0.50
C PHE A 95 0.69 19.93 0.49
N ARG A 96 1.97 19.94 0.91
CA ARG A 96 2.84 18.76 0.80
C ARG A 96 2.51 17.63 1.79
N TYR A 97 1.72 17.87 2.84
CA TYR A 97 1.63 16.93 3.96
C TYR A 97 0.22 16.60 4.50
N ASN A 98 -0.84 17.32 4.09
CA ASN A 98 -2.18 17.11 4.64
C ASN A 98 -3.24 16.82 3.56
N MET A 99 -4.24 15.99 3.90
CA MET A 99 -5.42 15.76 3.07
C MET A 99 -6.23 17.05 2.99
N VAL A 100 -5.88 17.94 2.08
CA VAL A 100 -6.62 19.17 1.83
C VAL A 100 -7.89 18.84 1.04
N GLN A 101 -9.04 19.19 1.60
CA GLN A 101 -10.33 19.08 0.92
C GLN A 101 -10.88 20.48 0.66
N VAL A 102 -10.49 21.02 -0.49
CA VAL A 102 -11.00 22.28 -1.00
C VAL A 102 -12.50 22.08 -1.32
N ILE A 103 -13.38 22.80 -0.62
CA ILE A 103 -14.81 22.92 -0.96
C ILE A 103 -15.04 24.24 -1.66
N ILE A 104 -15.38 24.20 -2.95
CA ILE A 104 -15.61 25.41 -3.75
C ILE A 104 -17.07 25.49 -4.12
N LYS A 105 -17.78 26.53 -3.68
CA LYS A 105 -19.13 26.84 -4.13
C LYS A 105 -19.06 27.79 -5.33
N ILE A 106 -19.61 27.39 -6.48
CA ILE A 106 -19.52 28.21 -7.69
C ILE A 106 -20.89 28.42 -8.33
N ASP A 107 -21.23 29.69 -8.52
CA ASP A 107 -22.28 30.10 -9.44
C ASP A 107 -21.66 30.30 -10.84
N THR A 108 -21.42 29.19 -11.55
CA THR A 108 -20.90 29.24 -12.94
C THR A 108 -22.04 29.31 -13.95
N PRO A 109 -22.24 30.43 -14.67
CA PRO A 109 -23.31 30.51 -15.67
C PRO A 109 -22.95 29.80 -16.99
N ASN A 110 -21.68 29.48 -17.24
CA ASN A 110 -21.22 28.90 -18.51
C ASN A 110 -19.97 28.00 -18.39
N TYR A 111 -19.73 27.23 -19.45
CA TYR A 111 -18.61 26.30 -19.58
C TYR A 111 -17.23 26.97 -19.46
N THR A 112 -17.03 28.14 -20.06
CA THR A 112 -15.73 28.84 -20.05
C THR A 112 -15.29 29.16 -18.62
N THR A 113 -16.22 29.66 -17.81
CA THR A 113 -16.00 29.95 -16.39
C THR A 113 -15.67 28.67 -15.62
N PHE A 114 -16.43 27.61 -15.85
CA PHE A 114 -16.20 26.30 -15.23
C PHE A 114 -14.80 25.73 -15.57
N LEU A 115 -14.38 25.82 -16.83
CA LEU A 115 -13.07 25.36 -17.27
C LEU A 115 -11.93 26.19 -16.67
N ASN A 116 -12.05 27.52 -16.71
CA ASN A 116 -11.05 28.44 -16.17
C ASN A 116 -10.81 28.23 -14.67
N LEU A 117 -11.79 27.67 -13.96
CA LEU A 117 -11.66 27.29 -12.56
C LEU A 117 -11.09 25.88 -12.37
N LEU A 118 -11.52 24.89 -13.16
CA LEU A 118 -11.02 23.53 -13.01
C LEU A 118 -9.53 23.39 -13.34
N GLN A 119 -9.00 24.16 -14.28
CA GLN A 119 -7.60 24.05 -14.70
C GLN A 119 -6.61 24.41 -13.57
N PRO A 120 -6.70 25.58 -12.91
CA PRO A 120 -5.84 25.90 -11.77
C PRO A 120 -5.95 24.90 -10.62
N LEU A 121 -7.16 24.42 -10.31
CA LEU A 121 -7.37 23.39 -9.28
C LEU A 121 -6.70 22.07 -9.65
N SER A 122 -6.74 21.72 -10.93
CA SER A 122 -6.04 20.56 -11.44
C SER A 122 -4.53 20.69 -11.33
N SER A 123 -3.97 21.88 -11.55
CA SER A 123 -2.54 22.15 -11.36
C SER A 123 -2.16 22.12 -9.88
N LEU A 124 -2.98 22.67 -9.00
CA LEU A 124 -2.79 22.62 -7.54
C LEU A 124 -2.81 21.18 -7.04
N TYR A 125 -3.73 20.36 -7.53
CA TYR A 125 -3.86 18.96 -7.14
C TYR A 125 -2.64 18.12 -7.53
N ASP A 126 -2.01 18.41 -8.67
CA ASP A 126 -0.86 17.65 -9.16
C ASP A 126 0.37 17.74 -8.23
N GLN A 127 0.46 18.82 -7.46
CA GLN A 127 1.53 19.00 -6.48
C GLN A 127 1.32 18.16 -5.21
N CYS A 128 0.17 17.48 -5.07
CA CYS A 128 -0.18 16.72 -3.88
C CYS A 128 -0.06 15.21 -4.10
N SER A 129 0.86 14.56 -3.38
CA SER A 129 1.12 13.12 -3.52
C SER A 129 0.07 12.21 -2.87
N PHE A 130 -0.75 12.73 -1.94
CA PHE A 130 -1.71 11.94 -1.15
C PHE A 130 -3.07 12.63 -0.89
N CYS A 131 -3.49 13.52 -1.79
CA CYS A 131 -4.73 14.24 -1.59
C CYS A 131 -5.97 13.33 -1.73
N SER A 132 -6.98 13.62 -0.91
CA SER A 132 -8.33 13.14 -1.15
C SER A 132 -8.92 13.88 -2.36
N PRO A 133 -9.89 13.31 -3.10
CA PRO A 133 -10.58 14.02 -4.18
C PRO A 133 -11.08 15.40 -3.69
N LEU A 134 -10.93 16.43 -4.52
CA LEU A 134 -11.48 17.75 -4.19
C LEU A 134 -13.01 17.69 -4.22
N ILE A 135 -13.66 18.47 -3.36
CA ILE A 135 -15.13 18.55 -3.34
C ILE A 135 -15.51 19.88 -3.98
N ILE A 136 -16.18 19.84 -5.11
CA ILE A 136 -16.60 21.05 -5.83
C ILE A 136 -18.12 21.08 -5.78
N ILE A 137 -18.71 22.23 -5.49
CA ILE A 137 -20.14 22.40 -5.35
C ILE A 137 -20.55 23.49 -6.33
N VAL A 138 -21.42 23.17 -7.28
CA VAL A 138 -21.82 24.10 -8.33
C VAL A 138 -23.32 24.20 -8.44
N ASN A 139 -23.79 25.41 -8.75
CA ASN A 139 -25.20 25.70 -8.93
C ASN A 139 -25.66 25.46 -10.37
N VAL A 140 -25.44 24.23 -10.88
CA VAL A 140 -25.70 23.84 -12.26
C VAL A 140 -26.32 22.43 -12.29
N PRO A 141 -27.25 22.11 -13.21
CA PRO A 141 -27.80 20.77 -13.35
C PRO A 141 -26.73 19.70 -13.56
N ILE A 142 -26.92 18.51 -12.97
CA ILE A 142 -25.93 17.43 -12.99
C ILE A 142 -25.55 16.97 -14.39
N SER A 143 -26.50 16.95 -15.33
CA SER A 143 -26.26 16.61 -16.73
C SER A 143 -25.30 17.58 -17.41
N THR A 144 -25.47 18.88 -17.14
CA THR A 144 -24.60 19.94 -17.63
C THR A 144 -23.21 19.85 -17.01
N ILE A 145 -23.11 19.60 -15.71
CA ILE A 145 -21.81 19.37 -15.04
C ILE A 145 -21.10 18.18 -15.68
N ALA A 146 -21.79 17.04 -15.85
CA ALA A 146 -21.21 15.84 -16.44
C ALA A 146 -20.68 16.12 -17.85
N HIS A 147 -21.47 16.81 -18.68
CA HIS A 147 -21.07 17.20 -20.03
C HIS A 147 -19.85 18.13 -20.04
N TRP A 148 -19.89 19.22 -19.26
CA TRP A 148 -18.78 20.17 -19.16
C TRP A 148 -17.50 19.52 -18.64
N THR A 149 -17.62 18.66 -17.63
CA THR A 149 -16.49 17.93 -17.06
C THR A 149 -15.89 16.97 -18.08
N HIS A 150 -16.71 16.31 -18.90
CA HIS A 150 -16.25 15.46 -19.99
C HIS A 150 -15.49 16.27 -21.06
N LEU A 151 -15.98 17.45 -21.43
CA LEU A 151 -15.28 18.34 -22.38
C LEU A 151 -13.96 18.88 -21.83
N ALA A 152 -13.90 19.13 -20.52
CA ALA A 152 -12.71 19.61 -19.84
C ALA A 152 -11.68 18.50 -19.58
N PHE A 153 -12.08 17.23 -19.58
CA PHE A 153 -11.33 16.10 -19.02
C PHE A 153 -9.88 16.00 -19.52
N ASP A 154 -9.67 16.13 -20.84
CA ASP A 154 -8.35 16.02 -21.47
C ASP A 154 -7.43 17.23 -21.18
N ARG A 155 -8.01 18.34 -20.70
CA ARG A 155 -7.28 19.54 -20.28
C ARG A 155 -6.89 19.51 -18.79
N LEU A 156 -7.42 18.55 -18.03
CA LEU A 156 -7.09 18.36 -16.62
C LEU A 156 -5.87 17.44 -16.52
N ASN A 157 -5.03 17.69 -15.52
CA ASN A 157 -3.93 16.80 -15.17
C ASN A 157 -4.44 15.37 -14.97
N ASN A 158 -3.67 14.39 -15.43
CA ASN A 158 -3.99 12.96 -15.33
C ASN A 158 -4.15 12.46 -13.88
N THR A 159 -3.60 13.17 -12.91
CA THR A 159 -3.72 12.85 -11.47
C THR A 159 -4.94 13.50 -10.81
N PHE A 160 -5.57 14.48 -11.46
CA PHE A 160 -6.66 15.27 -10.87
C PHE A 160 -7.90 14.42 -10.59
N ARG A 161 -8.39 14.53 -9.34
CA ARG A 161 -9.57 13.82 -8.85
C ARG A 161 -10.48 14.78 -8.12
N SER A 162 -11.79 14.67 -8.37
CA SER A 162 -12.79 15.48 -7.69
C SER A 162 -14.15 14.80 -7.61
N GLU A 163 -14.97 15.27 -6.68
CA GLU A 163 -16.40 15.02 -6.53
C GLU A 163 -17.13 16.34 -6.74
N ILE A 164 -17.89 16.48 -7.82
CA ILE A 164 -18.58 17.73 -8.19
C ILE A 164 -20.07 17.60 -7.91
N TYR A 165 -20.57 18.30 -6.92
CA TYR A 165 -21.96 18.31 -6.47
C TYR A 165 -22.78 19.39 -7.17
N SER A 166 -24.02 19.07 -7.51
CA SER A 166 -25.02 19.99 -8.06
C SER A 166 -25.94 20.49 -6.94
N LEU A 167 -26.08 21.82 -6.78
CA LEU A 167 -27.04 22.42 -5.84
C LEU A 167 -28.47 22.49 -6.40
N THR A 168 -28.63 22.43 -7.73
CA THR A 168 -29.95 22.57 -8.38
C THR A 168 -30.81 21.33 -8.25
N THR A 169 -30.21 20.20 -7.88
CA THR A 169 -30.86 18.89 -7.89
C THR A 169 -31.01 18.44 -6.43
N ARG A 170 -32.25 18.33 -5.94
CA ARG A 170 -32.53 18.01 -4.50
C ARG A 170 -32.29 16.54 -4.14
N ASP A 171 -31.92 15.71 -5.09
CA ASP A 171 -31.70 14.29 -4.87
C ASP A 171 -30.29 13.99 -4.36
N GLN A 172 -30.14 12.91 -3.59
CA GLN A 172 -28.83 12.42 -3.12
C GLN A 172 -27.89 11.95 -4.27
N TRP A 173 -28.40 11.93 -5.51
CA TRP A 173 -27.73 11.50 -6.75
C TRP A 173 -26.94 12.60 -7.47
N SER A 174 -26.74 13.72 -6.81
CA SER A 174 -26.36 14.98 -7.45
C SER A 174 -24.86 15.20 -7.54
N LYS A 175 -24.08 14.16 -7.83
CA LYS A 175 -22.62 14.33 -7.99
C LYS A 175 -21.99 13.62 -9.18
N VAL A 176 -20.99 14.28 -9.75
CA VAL A 176 -20.12 13.80 -10.82
C VAL A 176 -18.76 13.50 -10.21
N TYR A 177 -18.24 12.30 -10.46
CA TYR A 177 -16.90 11.92 -10.06
C TYR A 177 -15.92 12.11 -11.22
N VAL A 178 -14.82 12.82 -10.96
CA VAL A 178 -13.67 12.92 -11.86
C VAL A 178 -12.60 11.97 -11.38
N ARG A 179 -12.26 11.01 -12.24
CA ARG A 179 -11.32 9.93 -11.95
C ARG A 179 -11.58 9.23 -10.61
N PRO A 180 -12.79 8.66 -10.40
CA PRO A 180 -13.10 7.97 -9.15
C PRO A 180 -12.23 6.72 -8.97
N THR A 181 -12.11 6.29 -7.72
CA THR A 181 -11.60 4.96 -7.39
C THR A 181 -12.76 4.00 -7.18
N SER A 182 -12.92 3.06 -8.10
CA SER A 182 -13.91 1.98 -7.99
C SER A 182 -13.47 0.99 -6.91
N SER A 183 -14.33 0.85 -5.89
CA SER A 183 -14.12 0.03 -4.70
C SER A 183 -12.79 0.34 -3.99
N GLY A 184 -12.27 1.57 -4.11
CA GLY A 184 -10.94 1.93 -3.60
C GLY A 184 -9.75 1.22 -4.26
N CYS A 185 -9.95 0.33 -5.22
CA CYS A 185 -8.85 -0.47 -5.81
C CYS A 185 -8.46 -0.01 -7.21
N ARG A 186 -9.43 0.48 -8.00
CA ARG A 186 -9.21 0.83 -9.40
C ARG A 186 -9.47 2.29 -9.66
N LEU A 187 -8.43 3.06 -9.94
CA LEU A 187 -8.59 4.40 -10.49
C LEU A 187 -9.17 4.30 -11.91
N LEU A 188 -10.34 4.89 -12.12
CA LEU A 188 -10.95 5.01 -13.44
C LEU A 188 -10.47 6.31 -14.07
N ASN A 189 -10.01 6.28 -15.32
CA ASN A 189 -9.67 7.50 -16.05
C ASN A 189 -10.90 7.97 -16.83
N SER A 190 -11.94 8.39 -16.11
CA SER A 190 -13.22 8.82 -16.70
C SER A 190 -13.95 9.80 -15.79
N VAL A 191 -14.98 10.42 -16.36
CA VAL A 191 -16.03 11.16 -15.64
C VAL A 191 -17.21 10.21 -15.43
N VAL A 192 -17.67 10.06 -14.18
CA VAL A 192 -18.74 9.11 -13.84
C VAL A 192 -19.86 9.80 -13.08
N VAL A 193 -21.10 9.61 -13.55
CA VAL A 193 -22.31 9.93 -12.80
C VAL A 193 -22.82 8.62 -12.20
N PRO A 194 -22.98 8.52 -10.87
CA PRO A 194 -23.55 7.35 -10.22
C PRO A 194 -25.01 7.16 -10.66
N ASN A 195 -25.35 5.95 -11.10
CA ASN A 195 -26.70 5.62 -11.52
C ASN A 195 -27.44 4.76 -10.48
N SER A 196 -26.74 4.33 -9.42
CA SER A 196 -27.28 3.43 -8.40
C SER A 196 -26.58 3.60 -7.04
N THR A 197 -27.22 3.13 -5.96
CA THR A 197 -26.68 3.21 -4.59
C THR A 197 -25.37 2.44 -4.46
N ASN A 198 -25.24 1.39 -5.24
CA ASN A 198 -24.02 0.61 -5.36
C ASN A 198 -22.90 1.42 -6.00
N ASP A 199 -23.17 2.25 -7.03
CA ASP A 199 -22.16 3.12 -7.63
C ASP A 199 -21.66 4.15 -6.62
N LEU A 200 -22.57 4.79 -5.87
CA LEU A 200 -22.20 5.72 -4.80
C LEU A 200 -21.33 5.04 -3.74
N LYS A 201 -21.76 3.86 -3.26
CA LYS A 201 -20.98 3.08 -2.29
C LYS A 201 -19.60 2.75 -2.85
N MET A 202 -19.54 2.27 -4.09
CA MET A 202 -18.32 1.86 -4.77
C MET A 202 -17.31 3.02 -4.92
N PHE A 203 -17.77 4.21 -5.27
CA PHE A 203 -16.90 5.38 -5.46
C PHE A 203 -16.61 6.15 -4.18
N SER A 204 -17.39 5.95 -3.12
CA SER A 204 -17.14 6.52 -1.79
C SER A 204 -15.99 5.85 -1.03
N ILE A 205 -15.59 4.64 -1.46
CA ILE A 205 -14.50 3.90 -0.82
C ILE A 205 -13.17 4.58 -1.18
N PRO A 206 -12.41 5.09 -0.19
CA PRO A 206 -11.16 5.76 -0.46
C PRO A 206 -10.12 4.75 -0.93
N PHE A 207 -9.17 5.22 -1.74
CA PHE A 207 -8.19 4.36 -2.40
C PHE A 207 -7.27 3.58 -1.43
N ASN A 208 -7.12 4.07 -0.20
CA ASN A 208 -6.35 3.43 0.87
C ASN A 208 -7.13 2.31 1.61
N ARG A 209 -8.43 2.17 1.34
CA ARG A 209 -9.33 1.14 1.88
C ARG A 209 -9.91 0.27 0.76
N CYS A 210 -9.11 -0.01 -0.27
CA CYS A 210 -9.47 -0.93 -1.36
C CYS A 210 -10.30 -2.11 -0.83
N ASP A 211 -11.50 -2.29 -1.37
CA ASP A 211 -12.45 -3.33 -0.98
C ASP A 211 -12.59 -4.32 -2.13
N LEU A 212 -12.00 -5.50 -1.95
CA LEU A 212 -12.10 -6.59 -2.90
C LEU A 212 -13.37 -7.44 -2.69
N ASN A 213 -14.31 -7.01 -1.85
CA ASN A 213 -15.61 -7.64 -1.65
C ASN A 213 -15.53 -9.14 -1.38
N SER A 214 -14.64 -9.53 -0.46
CA SER A 214 -14.34 -10.92 -0.10
C SER A 214 -13.90 -11.82 -1.27
N THR A 215 -13.37 -11.23 -2.36
CA THR A 215 -12.88 -11.99 -3.52
C THR A 215 -11.81 -12.99 -3.08
N MET A 216 -11.89 -14.22 -3.57
CA MET A 216 -10.85 -15.23 -3.35
C MET A 216 -9.66 -14.99 -4.28
N LEU A 217 -8.47 -14.78 -3.71
CA LEU A 217 -7.22 -14.59 -4.43
C LEU A 217 -6.30 -15.80 -4.25
N ASN A 218 -5.75 -16.30 -5.36
CA ASN A 218 -4.69 -17.30 -5.30
C ASN A 218 -3.36 -16.62 -4.97
N VAL A 219 -2.77 -17.02 -3.84
CA VAL A 219 -1.51 -16.50 -3.32
C VAL A 219 -0.47 -17.61 -3.37
N ALA A 220 0.48 -17.50 -4.28
CA ALA A 220 1.57 -18.45 -4.32
C ALA A 220 2.61 -18.09 -3.25
N VAL A 221 2.98 -19.06 -2.42
CA VAL A 221 3.95 -18.88 -1.32
C VAL A 221 5.06 -19.92 -1.43
N ASN A 222 6.28 -19.55 -1.04
CA ASN A 222 7.36 -20.51 -0.90
C ASN A 222 7.46 -20.99 0.55
N ASN A 223 7.46 -22.30 0.75
CA ASN A 223 7.62 -22.90 2.08
C ASN A 223 9.08 -22.75 2.56
N ILE A 224 9.44 -21.60 3.14
CA ILE A 224 10.72 -21.34 3.80
C ILE A 224 10.47 -20.93 5.25
N PHE A 225 10.80 -21.83 6.17
CA PHE A 225 10.85 -21.49 7.59
C PHE A 225 12.05 -20.56 7.90
N PRO A 226 11.89 -19.48 8.70
CA PRO A 226 10.68 -19.07 9.44
C PRO A 226 9.80 -18.02 8.73
N TYR A 227 10.10 -17.64 7.48
CA TYR A 227 9.37 -16.58 6.75
C TYR A 227 7.95 -17.00 6.41
N CYS A 228 7.81 -18.11 5.68
CA CYS A 228 6.56 -18.72 5.28
C CYS A 228 6.61 -20.22 5.52
N SER A 229 5.69 -20.72 6.35
CA SER A 229 5.54 -22.16 6.57
C SER A 229 4.10 -22.58 6.36
N ILE A 230 3.91 -23.48 5.41
CA ILE A 230 2.64 -24.15 5.13
C ILE A 230 2.79 -25.63 5.46
N ARG A 231 1.85 -26.18 6.22
CA ARG A 231 1.73 -27.61 6.51
C ARG A 231 0.75 -28.21 5.52
N THR A 232 1.06 -29.35 4.91
CA THR A 232 0.14 -30.05 3.99
C THR A 232 -0.67 -31.14 4.71
N ASP A 233 -0.82 -31.01 6.03
CA ASP A 233 -1.25 -32.10 6.91
C ASP A 233 -2.77 -32.30 6.97
N ASP A 234 -3.54 -31.55 6.18
CA ASP A 234 -4.97 -31.78 6.08
C ASP A 234 -5.23 -33.07 5.27
N ALA A 235 -6.29 -33.81 5.62
CA ALA A 235 -6.64 -35.07 4.96
C ALA A 235 -6.93 -34.93 3.45
N ASN A 236 -6.99 -33.69 2.94
CA ASN A 236 -7.28 -33.33 1.56
C ASN A 236 -6.06 -32.70 0.85
N GLY A 237 -4.86 -32.70 1.46
CA GLY A 237 -3.64 -32.10 0.94
C GLY A 237 -3.64 -30.57 0.80
N ARG A 238 -4.54 -29.83 1.46
CA ARG A 238 -4.57 -28.36 1.43
C ARG A 238 -3.51 -27.77 2.37
N PRO A 239 -2.82 -26.70 1.95
CA PRO A 239 -1.84 -26.03 2.78
C PRO A 239 -2.53 -25.28 3.93
N ILE A 240 -2.21 -25.68 5.16
CA ILE A 240 -2.60 -25.01 6.40
C ILE A 240 -1.45 -24.05 6.79
N PRO A 241 -1.74 -22.74 6.99
CA PRO A 241 -0.74 -21.80 7.46
C PRO A 241 -0.21 -22.17 8.85
N HIS A 242 1.11 -22.12 9.05
CA HIS A 242 1.69 -22.22 10.38
C HIS A 242 1.56 -20.87 11.11
N TYR A 243 1.06 -20.88 12.36
CA TYR A 243 0.78 -19.67 13.15
C TYR A 243 1.98 -18.75 13.44
N PHE A 244 3.21 -19.19 13.16
CA PHE A 244 4.45 -18.44 13.44
C PHE A 244 5.12 -17.87 12.19
N SER A 245 4.42 -17.85 11.05
CA SER A 245 4.96 -17.28 9.81
C SER A 245 4.72 -15.77 9.72
N VAL A 246 5.80 -15.05 9.46
CA VAL A 246 5.78 -13.59 9.24
C VAL A 246 4.96 -13.23 7.99
N GLU A 247 5.17 -13.94 6.88
CA GLU A 247 4.46 -13.66 5.63
C GLU A 247 2.97 -13.99 5.71
N ILE A 248 2.58 -15.05 6.43
CA ILE A 248 1.17 -15.39 6.67
C ILE A 248 0.50 -14.31 7.53
N SER A 249 1.19 -13.82 8.57
CA SER A 249 0.67 -12.74 9.41
C SER A 249 0.45 -11.46 8.60
N LEU A 250 1.40 -11.11 7.73
CA LEU A 250 1.26 -10.00 6.78
C LEU A 250 0.08 -10.23 5.82
N LEU A 251 -0.06 -11.43 5.28
CA LEU A 251 -1.17 -11.78 4.39
C LEU A 251 -2.53 -11.65 5.09
N ASN A 252 -2.65 -12.07 6.35
CA ASN A 252 -3.89 -11.93 7.12
C ASN A 252 -4.23 -10.45 7.35
N MET A 253 -3.26 -9.63 7.76
CA MET A 253 -3.47 -8.18 7.89
C MET A 253 -3.95 -7.54 6.58
N LEU A 254 -3.43 -8.02 5.45
CA LEU A 254 -3.84 -7.57 4.13
C LEU A 254 -5.24 -8.04 3.72
N GLN A 255 -5.60 -9.28 4.05
CA GLN A 255 -6.97 -9.79 3.85
C GLN A 255 -7.99 -8.94 4.59
N ASP A 256 -7.70 -8.61 5.85
CA ASP A 256 -8.57 -7.78 6.68
C ASP A 256 -8.62 -6.35 6.13
N ARG A 257 -7.47 -5.76 5.81
CA ARG A 257 -7.38 -4.39 5.30
C ARG A 257 -8.07 -4.20 3.95
N TYR A 258 -7.96 -5.18 3.06
CA TYR A 258 -8.46 -5.08 1.68
C TYR A 258 -9.69 -5.95 1.39
N ASN A 259 -10.30 -6.53 2.43
CA ASN A 259 -11.46 -7.40 2.36
C ASN A 259 -11.38 -8.45 1.24
N PHE A 260 -10.34 -9.29 1.26
CA PHE A 260 -10.23 -10.45 0.37
C PHE A 260 -9.97 -11.72 1.15
N ARG A 261 -10.17 -12.88 0.50
CA ARG A 261 -9.79 -14.19 1.06
C ARG A 261 -8.63 -14.75 0.26
N SER A 262 -7.64 -15.38 0.88
CA SER A 262 -6.58 -16.06 0.12
C SER A 262 -6.81 -17.57 0.01
N ASN A 263 -6.50 -18.12 -1.15
CA ASN A 263 -6.18 -19.52 -1.34
C ASN A 263 -4.66 -19.64 -1.53
N MET A 264 -3.95 -20.22 -0.56
CA MET A 264 -2.49 -20.36 -0.65
C MET A 264 -2.11 -21.54 -1.54
N ILE A 265 -1.09 -21.34 -2.37
CA ILE A 265 -0.55 -22.34 -3.28
C ILE A 265 0.94 -22.46 -3.01
N ASP A 266 1.44 -23.68 -2.78
CA ASP A 266 2.88 -23.89 -2.67
C ASP A 266 3.56 -23.67 -4.05
N ALA A 267 4.41 -22.65 -4.13
CA ALA A 267 5.22 -22.36 -5.31
C ALA A 267 6.41 -23.31 -5.48
N ARG A 268 6.58 -24.28 -4.57
CA ARG A 268 7.61 -25.33 -4.59
C ARG A 268 9.01 -24.77 -4.71
N GLN A 269 9.26 -23.61 -4.10
CA GLN A 269 10.56 -22.94 -4.09
C GLN A 269 11.08 -22.65 -5.52
N GLN A 270 10.17 -22.45 -6.49
CA GLN A 270 10.55 -22.01 -7.82
C GLN A 270 10.73 -20.48 -7.82
N TRP A 271 11.95 -20.04 -7.48
CA TRP A 271 12.35 -18.63 -7.38
C TRP A 271 12.46 -17.88 -8.74
N GLY A 272 11.68 -18.28 -9.75
CA GLY A 272 11.61 -17.55 -11.03
C GLY A 272 12.84 -17.70 -11.94
N VAL A 273 13.69 -18.71 -11.69
CA VAL A 273 14.89 -18.96 -12.50
C VAL A 273 14.48 -19.26 -13.96
N LYS A 274 14.98 -18.46 -14.89
CA LYS A 274 14.90 -18.78 -16.33
C LYS A 274 15.75 -20.02 -16.60
N LYS A 275 15.11 -21.17 -16.85
CA LYS A 275 15.79 -22.34 -17.43
C LYS A 275 15.52 -22.35 -18.93
N ASN A 276 16.57 -22.30 -19.74
CA ASN A 276 16.51 -22.43 -21.21
C ASN A 276 15.57 -21.41 -21.91
N GLY A 277 15.63 -20.13 -21.51
CA GLY A 277 14.80 -19.08 -22.11
C GLY A 277 13.33 -19.08 -21.68
N VAL A 278 12.84 -20.17 -21.07
CA VAL A 278 11.51 -20.26 -20.46
C VAL A 278 11.61 -19.81 -19.00
N LYS A 279 10.80 -18.83 -18.63
CA LYS A 279 10.63 -18.47 -17.21
C LYS A 279 9.93 -19.65 -16.54
N SER A 280 10.66 -20.43 -15.75
CA SER A 280 10.09 -21.49 -14.92
C SER A 280 9.41 -20.84 -13.71
N MET A 281 8.20 -20.34 -13.93
CA MET A 281 7.20 -20.22 -12.89
C MET A 281 6.10 -21.16 -13.32
N THR A 282 6.09 -22.38 -12.79
CA THR A 282 5.01 -23.38 -12.91
C THR A 282 4.30 -23.42 -14.28
N ASN A 283 4.52 -24.46 -15.08
CA ASN A 283 3.76 -24.74 -16.31
C ASN A 283 2.22 -24.80 -16.13
N ASP A 284 1.70 -24.60 -14.91
CA ASP A 284 0.28 -24.40 -14.59
C ASP A 284 -0.20 -22.95 -14.84
N THR A 285 0.08 -22.42 -16.04
CA THR A 285 -0.42 -21.13 -16.54
C THR A 285 -1.95 -21.08 -16.72
N LYS A 286 -2.69 -22.09 -16.24
CA LYS A 286 -4.16 -22.08 -16.14
C LYS A 286 -4.69 -21.62 -14.77
N ILE A 287 -3.85 -21.52 -13.74
CA ILE A 287 -4.28 -20.96 -12.46
C ILE A 287 -3.96 -19.46 -12.48
N SER A 288 -5.00 -18.62 -12.43
CA SER A 288 -4.87 -17.18 -12.23
C SER A 288 -4.24 -16.90 -10.85
N ILE A 289 -2.92 -17.01 -10.75
CA ILE A 289 -2.13 -16.60 -9.59
C ILE A 289 -2.12 -15.07 -9.58
N ARG A 290 -2.65 -14.46 -8.51
CA ARG A 290 -2.88 -13.01 -8.44
C ARG A 290 -1.92 -12.29 -7.49
N ILE A 291 -1.28 -13.01 -6.58
CA ILE A 291 -0.24 -12.50 -5.69
C ILE A 291 0.80 -13.61 -5.51
N ILE A 292 2.09 -13.26 -5.53
CA ILE A 292 3.17 -14.18 -5.14
C ILE A 292 3.89 -13.57 -3.96
N TYR A 293 3.85 -14.27 -2.84
CA TYR A 293 4.63 -13.99 -1.64
C TYR A 293 5.87 -14.85 -1.64
N GLY A 294 7.02 -14.21 -1.59
CA GLY A 294 8.27 -14.90 -1.36
C GLY A 294 9.43 -13.93 -1.40
N THR A 295 10.51 -14.32 -0.74
CA THR A 295 11.85 -13.77 -0.83
C THR A 295 12.44 -13.90 -2.26
N MET A 296 11.84 -13.20 -3.24
CA MET A 296 12.23 -13.30 -4.65
C MET A 296 12.95 -12.03 -5.13
N MET A 297 14.10 -12.22 -5.79
CA MET A 297 14.75 -11.22 -6.65
C MET A 297 14.38 -11.41 -8.12
N PHE A 298 13.98 -10.30 -8.74
CA PHE A 298 13.96 -9.93 -10.17
C PHE A 298 13.73 -11.01 -11.25
N ALA A 299 12.61 -10.87 -11.99
CA ALA A 299 12.60 -10.57 -13.44
C ALA A 299 11.25 -10.88 -14.13
N ALA A 300 10.12 -10.21 -13.82
CA ALA A 300 8.93 -10.20 -14.71
C ALA A 300 7.73 -9.35 -14.24
N LEU A 301 7.69 -8.97 -12.97
CA LEU A 301 6.48 -8.48 -12.29
C LEU A 301 6.76 -7.12 -11.62
N ILE A 302 5.71 -6.37 -11.30
CA ILE A 302 5.83 -5.10 -10.56
C ILE A 302 6.05 -5.47 -9.09
N LEU A 303 7.16 -4.99 -8.52
CA LEU A 303 7.42 -5.10 -7.09
C LEU A 303 6.59 -4.05 -6.36
N THR A 304 6.00 -4.45 -5.24
CA THR A 304 5.37 -3.53 -4.31
C THR A 304 6.41 -2.85 -3.42
N THR A 305 5.98 -1.92 -2.56
CA THR A 305 6.84 -1.33 -1.53
C THR A 305 7.52 -2.42 -0.69
N ILE A 306 8.80 -2.19 -0.39
CA ILE A 306 9.65 -3.07 0.41
C ILE A 306 9.04 -3.21 1.80
N TYR A 307 8.76 -4.44 2.25
CA TYR A 307 8.23 -4.67 3.60
C TYR A 307 9.24 -5.35 4.54
N CYS A 308 10.34 -5.90 4.02
CA CYS A 308 11.36 -6.56 4.82
C CYS A 308 12.72 -6.55 4.11
N SER A 309 13.80 -6.52 4.89
CA SER A 309 15.17 -6.75 4.42
C SER A 309 15.71 -8.04 5.01
N ILE A 310 16.40 -8.83 4.19
CA ILE A 310 17.05 -10.07 4.59
C ILE A 310 18.55 -9.83 4.66
N PHE A 311 19.11 -10.06 5.83
CA PHE A 311 20.55 -10.02 6.04
C PHE A 311 21.11 -11.44 5.97
N TYR A 312 22.18 -11.66 5.21
CA TYR A 312 22.85 -12.95 5.13
C TYR A 312 24.06 -13.00 6.05
N SER A 313 24.27 -14.15 6.68
CA SER A 313 25.33 -14.37 7.66
C SER A 313 25.88 -15.79 7.54
N THR A 314 26.98 -16.07 8.22
CA THR A 314 27.50 -17.43 8.40
C THR A 314 26.98 -18.06 9.69
N LEU A 315 26.92 -19.40 9.70
CA LEU A 315 26.75 -20.25 10.88
C LEU A 315 27.92 -21.25 10.93
N THR A 316 28.58 -21.34 12.09
CA THR A 316 29.76 -22.20 12.30
C THR A 316 29.76 -22.85 13.69
N ILE A 317 30.56 -23.90 13.87
CA ILE A 317 31.00 -24.34 15.20
C ILE A 317 32.30 -23.59 15.54
N PRO A 318 32.40 -22.90 16.68
CA PRO A 318 33.66 -22.30 17.11
C PRO A 318 34.67 -23.40 17.44
N ALA A 319 35.73 -23.53 16.64
CA ALA A 319 36.80 -24.50 16.89
C ALA A 319 37.80 -23.90 17.88
N GLN A 320 37.82 -24.40 19.13
CA GLN A 320 38.87 -24.12 20.13
C GLN A 320 39.30 -22.63 20.19
N GLY A 321 38.35 -21.69 20.15
CA GLY A 321 38.58 -20.25 20.25
C GLY A 321 38.76 -19.48 18.94
N LYS A 322 38.90 -20.14 17.77
CA LYS A 322 38.93 -19.45 16.46
C LYS A 322 37.52 -19.43 15.85
N MET A 323 36.86 -18.28 15.91
CA MET A 323 35.54 -18.05 15.34
C MET A 323 35.64 -17.41 13.95
N ILE A 324 34.84 -17.88 13.00
CA ILE A 324 34.64 -17.19 11.73
C ILE A 324 33.54 -16.15 11.96
N ASP A 325 33.95 -14.96 12.38
CA ASP A 325 33.06 -13.87 12.78
C ASP A 325 33.03 -12.71 11.77
N THR A 326 34.12 -12.49 11.04
CA THR A 326 34.26 -11.41 10.04
C THR A 326 34.29 -11.95 8.62
N LEU A 327 34.03 -11.09 7.65
CA LEU A 327 34.13 -11.37 6.22
C LEU A 327 35.56 -11.73 5.83
N ASP A 328 36.57 -11.15 6.48
CA ASP A 328 37.98 -11.52 6.28
C ASP A 328 38.28 -12.94 6.73
N HIS A 329 37.72 -13.39 7.85
CA HIS A 329 37.86 -14.78 8.29
C HIS A 329 37.21 -15.74 7.28
N LEU A 330 36.04 -15.38 6.76
CA LEU A 330 35.34 -16.15 5.73
C LEU A 330 36.16 -16.20 4.43
N LYS A 331 36.73 -15.07 4.00
CA LYS A 331 37.58 -14.96 2.81
C LYS A 331 38.80 -15.87 2.93
N ARG A 332 39.54 -15.78 4.05
CA ARG A 332 40.71 -16.64 4.30
C ARG A 332 40.33 -18.12 4.33
N ALA A 333 39.19 -18.46 4.92
CA ALA A 333 38.69 -19.83 4.93
C ALA A 333 38.43 -20.36 3.51
N ALA A 334 37.90 -19.52 2.62
CA ALA A 334 37.68 -19.82 1.21
C ALA A 334 38.97 -19.87 0.38
N GLU A 335 39.96 -19.00 0.65
CA GLU A 335 41.26 -18.99 -0.06
C GLU A 335 42.10 -20.23 0.26
N THR A 336 42.10 -20.63 1.53
CA THR A 336 42.91 -21.75 2.03
C THR A 336 42.22 -23.09 1.91
N ASP A 337 40.95 -23.12 1.49
CA ASP A 337 40.07 -24.29 1.52
C ASP A 337 40.07 -25.00 2.89
N SER A 338 40.31 -24.26 3.98
CA SER A 338 40.38 -24.80 5.34
C SER A 338 39.03 -25.26 5.87
N HIS A 339 37.94 -24.74 5.28
CA HIS A 339 36.56 -25.03 5.61
C HIS A 339 35.74 -25.25 4.34
N TYR A 340 34.61 -25.95 4.45
CA TYR A 340 33.65 -26.11 3.37
C TYR A 340 32.53 -25.08 3.51
N ILE A 341 32.41 -24.18 2.53
CA ILE A 341 31.31 -23.22 2.48
C ILE A 341 30.08 -23.89 1.86
N LEU A 342 28.97 -23.85 2.58
CA LEU A 342 27.70 -24.44 2.22
C LEU A 342 26.70 -23.33 1.89
N VAL A 343 26.25 -23.30 0.64
CA VAL A 343 25.18 -22.40 0.16
C VAL A 343 24.05 -23.26 -0.41
N ASN A 344 22.81 -22.84 -0.17
CA ASN A 344 21.63 -23.47 -0.77
C ASN A 344 21.65 -23.30 -2.30
N SER A 345 21.50 -24.40 -3.04
CA SER A 345 21.50 -24.41 -4.50
C SER A 345 20.37 -23.57 -5.13
N GLY A 346 19.25 -23.40 -4.42
CA GLY A 346 18.13 -22.55 -4.83
C GLY A 346 18.25 -21.09 -4.40
N SER A 347 19.26 -20.71 -3.62
CA SER A 347 19.46 -19.33 -3.15
C SER A 347 20.03 -18.44 -4.25
N TYR A 348 19.65 -17.16 -4.28
CA TYR A 348 20.24 -16.17 -5.18
C TYR A 348 21.74 -15.94 -4.91
N LEU A 349 22.21 -16.24 -3.69
CA LEU A 349 23.62 -16.09 -3.34
C LEU A 349 24.54 -16.99 -4.17
N LEU A 350 24.07 -18.18 -4.55
CA LEU A 350 24.90 -19.11 -5.33
C LEU A 350 25.30 -18.51 -6.69
N PRO A 351 24.38 -18.06 -7.57
CA PRO A 351 24.76 -17.41 -8.81
C PRO A 351 25.50 -16.08 -8.58
N LEU A 352 25.23 -15.36 -7.49
CA LEU A 352 25.97 -14.14 -7.13
C LEU A 352 27.46 -14.42 -6.90
N PHE A 353 27.79 -15.44 -6.10
CA PHE A 353 29.18 -15.82 -5.85
C PHE A 353 29.84 -16.39 -7.11
N LEU A 354 29.17 -17.29 -7.83
CA LEU A 354 29.75 -17.98 -8.99
C LEU A 354 30.01 -17.05 -10.18
N LYS A 355 29.30 -15.92 -10.28
CA LYS A 355 29.41 -14.95 -11.40
C LYS A 355 30.06 -13.63 -11.00
N SER A 356 30.57 -13.52 -9.78
CA SER A 356 31.16 -12.27 -9.29
C SER A 356 32.42 -11.89 -10.08
N SER A 357 32.56 -10.62 -10.41
CA SER A 357 33.79 -10.04 -10.97
C SER A 357 34.87 -9.90 -9.89
N SER A 358 36.09 -9.60 -10.32
CA SER A 358 37.23 -9.31 -9.44
C SER A 358 37.06 -8.03 -8.61
N GLU A 359 36.14 -7.15 -8.99
CA GLU A 359 35.82 -5.93 -8.23
C GLU A 359 35.21 -6.26 -6.86
N ASN A 360 34.52 -7.41 -6.75
CA ASN A 360 34.06 -7.95 -5.47
C ASN A 360 34.89 -9.18 -5.09
N ALA A 361 36.10 -8.91 -4.59
CA ALA A 361 37.10 -9.91 -4.27
C ALA A 361 36.57 -11.00 -3.30
N LEU A 362 35.76 -10.63 -2.30
CA LEU A 362 35.17 -11.60 -1.38
C LEU A 362 34.27 -12.60 -2.09
N TYR A 363 33.31 -12.13 -2.89
CA TYR A 363 32.35 -12.98 -3.58
C TYR A 363 33.03 -13.83 -4.64
N GLN A 364 34.00 -13.26 -5.36
CA GLN A 364 34.80 -14.01 -6.32
C GLN A 364 35.55 -15.15 -5.65
N THR A 365 36.23 -14.89 -4.53
CA THR A 365 36.95 -15.91 -3.76
C THR A 365 36.02 -17.04 -3.29
N ILE A 366 34.84 -16.68 -2.75
CA ILE A 366 33.83 -17.68 -2.35
C ILE A 366 33.35 -18.48 -3.57
N GLY A 367 33.09 -17.83 -4.70
CA GLY A 367 32.69 -18.48 -5.95
C GLY A 367 33.73 -19.46 -6.47
N GLN A 368 35.02 -19.10 -6.44
CA GLN A 368 36.12 -19.98 -6.79
C GLN A 368 36.20 -21.18 -5.82
N HIS A 369 36.07 -20.95 -4.51
CA HIS A 369 36.03 -22.01 -3.50
C HIS A 369 34.88 -23.00 -3.75
N LEU A 370 33.66 -22.50 -4.00
CA LEU A 370 32.51 -23.34 -4.34
C LEU A 370 32.74 -24.13 -5.64
N ASN A 371 33.39 -23.51 -6.63
CA ASN A 371 33.77 -24.18 -7.88
C ASN A 371 34.82 -25.28 -7.67
N ARG A 372 35.78 -25.10 -6.75
CA ARG A 372 36.80 -26.12 -6.44
C ARG A 372 36.21 -27.27 -5.63
N THR A 373 35.51 -26.96 -4.55
CA THR A 373 35.02 -27.97 -3.59
C THR A 373 33.77 -28.71 -4.06
N LYS A 374 32.98 -28.10 -4.96
CA LYS A 374 31.68 -28.61 -5.44
C LYS A 374 30.68 -28.93 -4.32
N LYS A 375 30.91 -28.44 -3.10
CA LYS A 375 30.00 -28.62 -1.97
C LYS A 375 28.86 -27.62 -2.10
N THR A 376 27.65 -28.13 -2.23
CA THR A 376 26.41 -27.34 -2.21
C THR A 376 25.40 -28.03 -1.31
N MET A 377 24.50 -27.27 -0.69
CA MET A 377 23.34 -27.87 -0.03
C MET A 377 22.26 -28.13 -1.07
N VAL A 378 21.94 -29.41 -1.26
CA VAL A 378 21.10 -29.88 -2.37
C VAL A 378 19.60 -29.60 -2.14
N SER A 379 19.17 -29.18 -0.94
CA SER A 379 17.76 -28.88 -0.64
C SER A 379 17.61 -27.69 0.30
N ALA A 380 16.66 -26.80 0.01
CA ALA A 380 16.34 -25.65 0.86
C ALA A 380 15.74 -26.03 2.23
N ASP A 381 15.19 -27.24 2.33
CA ASP A 381 14.53 -27.78 3.53
C ASP A 381 15.49 -28.43 4.53
N ARG A 382 16.80 -28.52 4.22
CA ARG A 382 17.76 -29.09 5.16
C ARG A 382 18.15 -28.05 6.20
N ASN A 383 17.93 -28.41 7.46
CA ASN A 383 18.39 -27.68 8.63
C ASN A 383 19.91 -27.44 8.57
N GLU A 384 20.31 -26.20 8.30
CA GLU A 384 21.71 -25.75 8.22
C GLU A 384 22.51 -26.17 9.47
N VAL A 385 21.85 -26.16 10.64
CA VAL A 385 22.41 -26.61 11.91
C VAL A 385 22.92 -28.04 11.83
N ASN A 386 22.15 -28.98 11.28
CA ASN A 386 22.58 -30.39 11.20
C ASN A 386 23.81 -30.55 10.32
N GLN A 387 23.92 -29.77 9.24
CA GLN A 387 25.08 -29.81 8.35
C GLN A 387 26.33 -29.26 9.04
N VAL A 388 26.21 -28.13 9.73
CA VAL A 388 27.31 -27.53 10.49
C VAL A 388 27.72 -28.42 11.66
N GLU A 389 26.77 -29.06 12.35
CA GLU A 389 27.06 -29.95 13.48
C GLU A 389 27.71 -31.27 13.12
N SER A 390 27.43 -31.77 11.91
CA SER A 390 28.00 -33.01 11.39
C SER A 390 29.50 -32.91 11.10
N ASN A 391 30.00 -31.70 10.82
CA ASN A 391 31.40 -31.46 10.54
C ASN A 391 31.77 -30.03 10.92
N SER A 392 32.67 -29.86 11.89
CA SER A 392 33.11 -28.55 12.37
C SER A 392 33.82 -27.70 11.30
N LYS A 393 34.24 -28.29 10.17
CA LYS A 393 34.77 -27.56 9.02
C LYS A 393 33.69 -26.96 8.13
N ASN A 394 32.41 -27.24 8.34
CA ASN A 394 31.33 -26.69 7.53
C ASN A 394 30.96 -25.27 8.00
N ILE A 395 30.80 -24.38 7.03
CA ILE A 395 30.29 -23.02 7.22
C ILE A 395 29.00 -22.92 6.42
N ALA A 396 27.84 -22.75 7.06
CA ALA A 396 26.60 -22.51 6.33
C ALA A 396 26.39 -21.01 6.11
N ILE A 397 26.03 -20.62 4.88
CA ILE A 397 25.60 -19.25 4.55
C ILE A 397 24.10 -19.28 4.27
N ALA A 398 23.34 -18.55 5.06
CA ALA A 398 21.90 -18.37 4.89
C ALA A 398 21.44 -17.04 5.50
N SER A 399 20.14 -16.76 5.42
CA SER A 399 19.59 -15.57 6.06
C SER A 399 19.77 -15.64 7.59
N ARG A 400 20.20 -14.54 8.18
CA ARG A 400 20.52 -14.40 9.60
C ARG A 400 19.33 -14.77 10.49
N LEU A 401 18.11 -14.37 10.11
CA LEU A 401 16.89 -14.74 10.82
C LEU A 401 16.68 -16.26 10.81
N LYS A 402 16.83 -16.92 9.66
CA LYS A 402 16.74 -18.38 9.55
C LYS A 402 17.78 -19.06 10.42
N LEU A 403 19.04 -18.63 10.34
CA LEU A 403 20.14 -19.17 11.15
C LEU A 403 19.88 -18.98 12.65
N PHE A 404 19.38 -17.82 13.06
CA PHE A 404 19.04 -17.53 14.45
C PHE A 404 17.96 -18.47 14.99
N VAL A 405 16.84 -18.59 14.26
CA VAL A 405 15.72 -19.45 14.66
C VAL A 405 16.13 -20.91 14.68
N GLN A 406 16.82 -21.39 13.64
CA GLN A 406 17.28 -22.77 13.60
C GLN A 406 18.29 -23.10 14.69
N ARG A 407 19.24 -22.19 14.96
CA ARG A 407 20.19 -22.35 16.08
C ARG A 407 19.43 -22.52 17.38
N HIS A 408 18.44 -21.67 17.65
CA HIS A 408 17.68 -21.73 18.89
C HIS A 408 16.81 -23.00 18.98
N ALA A 409 16.20 -23.41 17.87
CA ALA A 409 15.26 -24.53 17.84
C ALA A 409 15.94 -25.91 17.78
N TYR A 410 17.12 -26.01 17.15
CA TYR A 410 17.68 -27.31 16.75
C TYR A 410 19.14 -27.54 17.15
N ALA A 411 19.88 -26.53 17.60
CA ALA A 411 21.29 -26.71 17.94
C ALA A 411 21.47 -27.60 19.18
N ARG A 412 22.34 -28.59 19.04
CA ARG A 412 22.81 -29.50 20.10
C ARG A 412 24.22 -29.14 20.54
N LYS A 413 24.96 -28.40 19.71
CA LYS A 413 26.30 -27.88 19.98
C LYS A 413 26.26 -26.35 20.03
N PRO A 414 27.23 -25.70 20.70
CA PRO A 414 27.34 -24.24 20.64
C PRO A 414 27.65 -23.83 19.20
N LEU A 415 26.73 -23.11 18.57
CA LEU A 415 26.89 -22.56 17.23
C LEU A 415 27.05 -21.05 17.27
N HIS A 416 27.94 -20.56 16.43
CA HIS A 416 28.24 -19.14 16.26
C HIS A 416 27.61 -18.61 14.97
N ILE A 417 26.93 -17.48 15.07
CA ILE A 417 26.46 -16.70 13.92
C ILE A 417 27.34 -15.45 13.86
N ALA A 418 28.01 -15.24 12.73
CA ALA A 418 28.91 -14.11 12.54
C ALA A 418 28.26 -12.75 12.90
N SER A 419 29.05 -11.82 13.41
CA SER A 419 28.64 -10.45 13.66
C SER A 419 28.45 -9.67 12.35
N GLU A 420 29.33 -9.87 11.38
CA GLU A 420 29.28 -9.21 10.07
C GLU A 420 28.29 -9.85 9.10
N MET A 421 27.74 -9.02 8.20
CA MET A 421 26.75 -9.44 7.20
C MET A 421 27.41 -9.59 5.84
N ILE A 422 27.13 -10.70 5.16
CA ILE A 422 27.69 -11.00 3.85
C ILE A 422 26.98 -10.20 2.76
N ALA A 423 25.66 -10.14 2.83
CA ALA A 423 24.80 -9.51 1.84
C ALA A 423 23.50 -9.03 2.47
N ILE A 424 22.87 -8.07 1.80
CA ILE A 424 21.52 -7.61 2.11
C ILE A 424 20.65 -7.89 0.88
N ASP A 425 19.46 -8.42 1.12
CA ASP A 425 18.40 -8.57 0.12
C ASP A 425 17.12 -7.90 0.61
N ILE A 426 16.19 -7.71 -0.30
CA ILE A 426 14.93 -7.00 -0.09
C ILE A 426 13.79 -7.94 -0.44
N VAL A 427 12.77 -7.97 0.41
CA VAL A 427 11.55 -8.74 0.18
C VAL A 427 10.40 -7.79 -0.12
N ALA A 428 9.69 -8.09 -1.20
CA ALA A 428 8.49 -7.39 -1.60
C ALA A 428 7.45 -8.41 -2.11
N ALA A 429 6.17 -8.04 -2.06
CA ALA A 429 5.13 -8.85 -2.68
C ALA A 429 5.19 -8.63 -4.20
N MET A 430 5.06 -9.70 -4.97
CA MET A 430 5.03 -9.62 -6.42
C MET A 430 3.57 -9.67 -6.90
N LEU A 431 3.20 -8.67 -7.70
CA LEU A 431 1.87 -8.56 -8.28
C LEU A 431 1.92 -8.62 -9.82
N PRO A 432 0.89 -9.19 -10.47
CA PRO A 432 0.73 -9.12 -11.92
C PRO A 432 0.84 -7.69 -12.45
N LYS A 433 1.43 -7.53 -13.64
CA LYS A 433 1.43 -6.24 -14.34
C LYS A 433 -0.02 -5.79 -14.51
N ARG A 434 -0.35 -4.58 -14.05
CA ARG A 434 -1.71 -4.00 -14.02
C ARG A 434 -2.66 -4.61 -12.96
N SER A 435 -2.14 -5.31 -11.95
CA SER A 435 -2.95 -5.68 -10.78
C SER A 435 -3.60 -4.45 -10.15
N LEU A 436 -4.89 -4.56 -9.81
CA LEU A 436 -5.61 -3.53 -9.06
C LEU A 436 -5.04 -3.33 -7.65
N LEU A 437 -4.27 -4.31 -7.16
CA LEU A 437 -3.62 -4.25 -5.85
C LEU A 437 -2.32 -3.44 -5.84
N ASN A 438 -1.77 -3.06 -7.00
CA ASN A 438 -0.50 -2.34 -7.05
C ASN A 438 -0.55 -1.02 -6.29
N LEU A 439 -1.60 -0.22 -6.54
CA LEU A 439 -1.77 1.06 -5.87
C LEU A 439 -1.92 0.89 -4.35
N PRO A 440 -2.87 0.11 -3.83
CA PRO A 440 -3.03 -0.03 -2.38
C PRO A 440 -1.81 -0.67 -1.70
N PHE A 441 -1.15 -1.66 -2.31
CA PHE A 441 0.06 -2.26 -1.72
C PHE A 441 1.25 -1.30 -1.68
N ASN A 442 1.36 -0.36 -2.63
CA ASN A 442 2.44 0.62 -2.61
C ASN A 442 2.25 1.72 -1.54
N HIS A 443 1.03 1.84 -1.00
CA HIS A 443 0.67 2.79 0.04
C HIS A 443 0.56 2.15 1.44
N MET A 444 0.98 0.88 1.58
CA MET A 444 1.32 0.32 2.89
C MET A 444 2.62 0.91 3.38
#